data_AF-A0A0X3XY99-F1
#
_entry.id   AF-A0A0X3XY99-F1
#
_cell.length_a   1.000
_cell.length_b   1.000
_cell.length_c   1.000
_cell.angle_alpha   90.00
_cell.angle_beta   90.00
_cell.angle_gamma   90.00
#
_symmetry.space_group_name_H-M   'P 1'
#
loop_
_entity.id
_entity.type
_entity.pdbx_description
1 polymer ?
#
loop_
_entity_poly.entity_id
_entity_poly.type
_entity_poly.pdbx_seq_one_letter_code
_entity_poly.pdbx_strand_id
1 'polypeptide(L)'
;MSVWPAWEVRDGAGATSWLGVRLEFGDGAHVDAVAVVGDGGVYLEDVRAVPALSLDDLAALADWIEDPLSEACGVTGRGADGSASRARPEWPLGVEGQWLVAREYRHAQERGADPVLAVMGATGHSRRRSLRLIGQARDAGFLPPRRARR
;
A
#
# COMPACT_ATOMS: atom_id res chain seq x y z
N MET A 1 4.04 -13.08 -8.40
CA MET A 1 4.27 -11.69 -8.80
C MET A 1 5.75 -11.41 -8.78
N SER A 2 6.24 -10.72 -9.80
CA SER A 2 7.66 -10.46 -10.02
C SER A 2 7.87 -9.00 -10.42
N VAL A 3 8.94 -8.38 -9.90
CA VAL A 3 9.41 -7.05 -10.31
C VAL A 3 10.86 -7.18 -10.74
N TRP A 4 11.23 -6.60 -11.87
CA TRP A 4 12.61 -6.63 -12.36
C TRP A 4 13.03 -5.28 -12.93
N PRO A 5 14.31 -4.90 -12.78
CA PRO A 5 14.83 -3.68 -13.38
C PRO A 5 14.84 -3.83 -14.90
N ALA A 6 14.37 -2.80 -15.61
CA ALA A 6 14.45 -2.72 -17.06
C ALA A 6 15.59 -1.79 -17.47
N TRP A 7 15.62 -0.56 -16.94
CA TRP A 7 16.64 0.43 -17.23
C TRP A 7 16.65 1.56 -16.19
N GLU A 8 17.77 2.30 -16.10
CA GLU A 8 17.92 3.42 -15.18
C GLU A 8 18.69 4.55 -15.87
N VAL A 9 18.20 5.78 -15.71
CA VAL A 9 18.85 7.01 -16.16
C VAL A 9 19.18 7.84 -14.93
N ARG A 10 20.43 8.29 -14.84
CA ARG A 10 20.88 9.23 -13.80
C ARG A 10 21.28 10.54 -14.47
N ASP A 11 20.79 11.65 -13.93
CA ASP A 11 21.20 12.99 -14.33
C ASP A 11 21.60 13.82 -13.10
N GLY A 12 21.88 15.11 -13.30
CA GLY A 12 22.25 16.02 -12.22
C GLY A 12 21.10 16.34 -11.24
N ALA A 13 19.87 15.96 -11.57
CA ALA A 13 18.67 16.20 -10.76
C ALA A 13 18.22 14.97 -9.98
N GLY A 14 18.50 13.74 -10.46
CA GLY A 14 18.12 12.51 -9.77
C GLY A 14 18.35 11.23 -10.57
N ALA A 15 17.83 10.12 -10.05
CA ALA A 15 17.76 8.84 -10.76
C ALA A 15 16.30 8.56 -11.15
N THR A 16 16.08 8.18 -12.41
CA THR A 16 14.80 7.65 -12.88
C THR A 16 14.99 6.20 -13.32
N SER A 17 14.22 5.29 -12.73
CA SER A 17 14.34 3.85 -12.95
C SER A 17 13.04 3.30 -13.51
N TRP A 18 13.14 2.46 -14.53
CA TRP A 18 12.02 1.75 -15.14
C TRP A 18 12.04 0.30 -14.68
N LEU A 19 10.90 -0.15 -14.22
CA LEU A 19 10.70 -1.46 -13.61
C LEU A 19 9.58 -2.18 -14.37
N GLY A 20 9.88 -3.40 -14.80
CA GLY A 20 8.85 -4.32 -15.26
C GLY A 20 8.15 -4.95 -14.06
N VAL A 21 6.82 -4.94 -14.06
CA VAL A 21 5.99 -5.56 -13.03
C VAL A 21 5.10 -6.60 -13.70
N ARG A 22 5.12 -7.83 -13.18
CA ARG A 22 4.17 -8.87 -13.57
C ARG A 22 3.42 -9.42 -12.36
N LEU A 23 2.10 -9.32 -12.45
CA LEU A 23 1.14 -9.95 -11.56
C LEU A 23 0.59 -11.18 -12.28
N GLU A 24 0.68 -12.35 -11.65
CA GLU A 24 0.09 -13.60 -12.16
C GLU A 24 -0.94 -14.07 -11.13
N PHE A 25 -2.11 -14.44 -11.63
CA PHE A 25 -3.23 -14.96 -10.86
C PHE A 25 -3.40 -16.46 -11.19
N GLY A 26 -3.90 -17.24 -10.22
CA GLY A 26 -3.93 -18.70 -10.30
C GLY A 26 -4.84 -19.28 -11.40
N ASP A 27 -5.65 -18.45 -12.03
CA ASP A 27 -6.54 -18.77 -13.16
C ASP A 27 -5.87 -18.51 -14.53
N GLY A 28 -4.59 -18.15 -14.54
CA GLY A 28 -3.85 -17.79 -15.75
C GLY A 28 -4.04 -16.32 -16.16
N ALA A 29 -4.85 -15.56 -15.41
CA ALA A 29 -4.89 -14.12 -15.62
C ALA A 29 -3.54 -13.50 -15.24
N HIS A 30 -3.14 -12.47 -15.96
CA HIS A 30 -1.93 -11.73 -15.63
C HIS A 30 -2.04 -10.26 -16.04
N VAL A 31 -1.29 -9.42 -15.33
CA VAL A 31 -1.13 -8.01 -15.63
C VAL A 31 0.36 -7.73 -15.72
N ASP A 32 0.76 -7.14 -16.85
CA ASP A 32 2.09 -6.60 -17.09
C ASP A 32 2.02 -5.08 -17.04
N ALA A 33 2.95 -4.46 -16.31
CA ALA A 33 3.04 -3.01 -16.25
C ALA A 33 4.50 -2.54 -16.30
N VAL A 34 4.69 -1.32 -16.82
CA VAL A 34 5.96 -0.59 -16.73
C VAL A 34 5.79 0.54 -15.73
N ALA A 35 6.48 0.43 -14.61
CA ALA A 35 6.53 1.47 -13.58
C ALA A 35 7.80 2.31 -13.73
N VAL A 36 7.64 3.62 -13.64
CA VAL A 36 8.72 4.60 -13.68
C VAL A 36 8.82 5.25 -12.32
N VAL A 37 10.00 5.19 -11.73
CA VAL A 37 10.25 5.69 -10.38
C VAL A 37 11.32 6.75 -10.45
N GLY A 38 11.04 7.94 -9.94
CA GLY A 38 12.02 9.00 -9.77
C GLY A 38 11.68 9.88 -8.58
N ASP A 39 12.43 10.97 -8.40
CA ASP A 39 12.31 11.84 -7.22
C ASP A 39 10.92 12.47 -7.05
N GLY A 40 10.14 12.57 -8.13
CA GLY A 40 8.76 13.08 -8.14
C GLY A 40 7.68 12.05 -7.84
N GLY A 41 8.03 10.76 -7.67
CA GLY A 41 7.09 9.68 -7.39
C GLY A 41 7.12 8.54 -8.41
N VAL A 42 6.00 7.81 -8.48
CA VAL A 42 5.83 6.62 -9.32
C VAL A 42 4.77 6.89 -10.40
N TYR A 43 5.10 6.57 -11.64
CA TYR A 43 4.22 6.65 -12.80
C TYR A 43 4.07 5.28 -13.46
N LEU A 44 2.93 5.01 -14.09
CA LEU A 44 2.74 3.83 -14.94
C LEU A 44 2.69 4.28 -16.40
N GLU A 45 3.59 3.76 -17.22
CA GLU A 45 3.68 4.13 -18.66
C GLU A 45 2.90 3.17 -19.56
N ASP A 46 2.88 1.89 -19.23
CA ASP A 46 2.15 0.87 -19.98
C ASP A 46 1.52 -0.14 -19.00
N VAL A 47 0.30 -0.58 -19.30
CA VAL A 47 -0.43 -1.59 -18.55
C VAL A 47 -1.15 -2.51 -19.54
N ARG A 48 -0.80 -3.79 -19.52
CA ARG A 48 -1.40 -4.83 -20.35
C ARG A 48 -1.96 -5.91 -19.45
N ALA A 49 -3.13 -6.44 -19.81
CA ALA A 49 -3.76 -7.47 -19.02
C ALA A 49 -4.45 -8.50 -19.90
N VAL A 50 -4.41 -9.75 -19.44
CA VAL A 50 -5.17 -10.85 -20.01
C VAL A 50 -5.82 -11.59 -18.85
N PRO A 51 -7.16 -11.66 -18.77
CA PRO A 51 -8.15 -10.90 -19.56
C PRO A 51 -8.05 -9.38 -19.38
N ALA A 52 -8.78 -8.61 -20.18
CA ALA A 52 -8.82 -7.16 -20.05
C ALA A 52 -9.28 -6.74 -18.65
N LEU A 53 -8.56 -5.80 -18.03
CA LEU A 53 -8.91 -5.26 -16.72
C LEU A 53 -10.22 -4.48 -16.78
N SER A 54 -11.05 -4.65 -15.75
CA SER A 54 -12.14 -3.72 -15.49
C SER A 54 -11.60 -2.38 -14.95
N LEU A 55 -12.44 -1.34 -14.94
CA LEU A 55 -12.05 -0.06 -14.33
C LEU A 55 -11.84 -0.17 -12.82
N ASP A 56 -12.60 -1.05 -12.15
CA ASP A 56 -12.45 -1.32 -10.71
C ASP A 56 -11.12 -2.02 -10.41
N ASP A 57 -10.73 -2.99 -11.26
CA ASP A 57 -9.46 -3.69 -11.12
C ASP A 57 -8.28 -2.79 -11.47
N LEU A 58 -8.40 -1.91 -12.47
CA LEU A 58 -7.39 -0.90 -12.77
C LEU A 58 -7.23 0.07 -11.59
N ALA A 59 -8.32 0.43 -10.91
CA ALA A 59 -8.22 1.24 -9.70
C ALA A 59 -7.54 0.47 -8.55
N ALA A 60 -7.70 -0.85 -8.47
CA ALA A 60 -7.04 -1.72 -7.50
C ALA A 60 -5.57 -2.01 -7.83
N LEU A 61 -5.13 -1.82 -9.08
CA LEU A 61 -3.77 -2.10 -9.54
C LEU A 61 -2.70 -1.41 -8.69
N ALA A 62 -2.92 -0.14 -8.33
CA ALA A 62 -2.00 0.61 -7.47
C ALA A 62 -1.73 -0.10 -6.14
N ASP A 63 -2.76 -0.76 -5.60
CA ASP A 63 -2.65 -1.50 -4.34
C ASP A 63 -1.92 -2.84 -4.52
N TRP A 64 -1.99 -3.44 -5.71
CA TRP A 64 -1.30 -4.69 -6.03
C TRP A 64 0.20 -4.49 -6.26
N ILE A 65 0.62 -3.28 -6.64
CA ILE A 65 2.01 -2.97 -7.01
C ILE A 65 2.76 -2.09 -5.98
N GLU A 66 2.09 -1.57 -4.95
CA GLU A 66 2.67 -0.69 -3.90
C GLU A 66 3.84 -1.34 -3.14
N ASP A 67 3.59 -2.46 -2.43
CA ASP A 67 4.64 -3.16 -1.67
C ASP A 67 5.77 -3.68 -2.57
N PRO A 68 5.48 -4.32 -3.72
CA PRO A 68 6.50 -4.84 -4.64
C PRO A 68 7.46 -3.78 -5.18
N LEU A 69 6.92 -2.62 -5.58
CA LEU A 69 7.75 -1.51 -6.07
C LEU A 69 8.56 -0.90 -4.93
N SER A 70 7.98 -0.79 -3.74
CA SER A 70 8.70 -0.30 -2.56
C SER A 70 9.90 -1.18 -2.20
N GLU A 71 9.75 -2.50 -2.30
CA GLU A 71 10.83 -3.48 -2.12
C GLU A 71 11.89 -3.36 -3.22
N ALA A 72 11.48 -3.34 -4.49
CA ALA A 72 12.40 -3.27 -5.63
C ALA A 72 13.22 -1.96 -5.69
N CYS A 73 12.61 -0.83 -5.31
CA CYS A 73 13.28 0.47 -5.25
C CYS A 73 14.17 0.65 -4.02
N GLY A 74 14.20 -0.32 -3.10
CA GLY A 74 14.96 -0.19 -1.86
C GLY A 74 14.45 0.94 -0.96
N VAL A 75 13.18 1.33 -1.08
CA VAL A 75 12.52 2.38 -0.26
C VAL A 75 12.15 1.81 1.13
N THR A 76 12.92 0.85 1.63
CA THR A 76 12.91 0.47 3.04
C THR A 76 13.87 1.38 3.81
N GLY A 77 13.42 2.61 4.05
CA GLY A 77 13.98 3.48 5.08
C GLY A 77 15.29 4.18 4.73
N ARG A 78 15.19 5.43 4.27
CA ARG A 78 16.25 6.41 4.48
C ARG A 78 15.66 7.80 4.58
N GLY A 79 15.74 8.40 5.78
CA GLY A 79 15.65 9.86 5.94
C GLY A 79 14.55 10.40 6.86
N ALA A 80 14.45 9.94 8.11
CA ALA A 80 14.13 10.83 9.22
C ALA A 80 14.91 10.35 10.46
N ASP A 81 15.75 11.24 10.98
CA ASP A 81 16.80 10.96 11.94
C ASP A 81 16.35 10.27 13.23
N GLY A 82 17.15 9.28 13.64
CA GLY A 82 17.60 9.11 15.02
C GLY A 82 16.54 8.90 16.11
N SER A 83 15.89 7.74 16.14
CA SER A 83 15.68 7.04 17.42
C SER A 83 15.20 5.60 17.17
N ALA A 84 16.00 4.65 17.64
CA ALA A 84 15.66 3.24 17.88
C ALA A 84 14.95 2.51 16.73
N SER A 85 15.74 1.74 15.99
CA SER A 85 15.31 0.48 15.38
C SER A 85 14.65 -0.39 16.46
N ARG A 86 13.35 -0.14 16.68
CA ARG A 86 12.47 -1.11 17.30
C ARG A 86 12.09 -2.04 16.17
N ALA A 87 12.55 -3.28 16.29
CA ALA A 87 12.16 -4.41 15.47
C ALA A 87 10.76 -4.20 14.91
N ARG A 88 10.68 -3.99 13.60
CA ARG A 88 9.42 -3.87 12.86
C ARG A 88 8.61 -5.12 13.23
N PRO A 89 7.51 -5.01 13.98
CA PRO A 89 6.68 -6.17 14.23
C PRO A 89 6.16 -6.61 12.86
N GLU A 90 6.39 -7.87 12.50
CA GLU A 90 5.71 -8.47 11.37
C GLU A 90 4.22 -8.24 11.59
N TRP A 91 3.60 -7.45 10.73
CA TRP A 91 2.23 -6.99 10.94
C TRP A 91 1.33 -8.23 11.07
N PRO A 92 0.52 -8.36 12.14
CA PRO A 92 -0.29 -9.56 12.32
C PRO A 92 -1.27 -9.71 11.16
N LEU A 93 -1.14 -10.78 10.38
CA LEU A 93 -2.06 -11.11 9.30
C LEU A 93 -3.37 -11.65 9.90
N GLY A 94 -4.51 -11.29 9.31
CA GLY A 94 -5.82 -11.79 9.73
C GLY A 94 -6.43 -11.05 10.93
N VAL A 95 -7.05 -11.81 11.84
CA VAL A 95 -7.92 -11.28 12.92
C VAL A 95 -7.16 -10.37 13.90
N GLU A 96 -5.90 -10.68 14.20
CA GLU A 96 -5.08 -9.86 15.10
C GLU A 96 -4.77 -8.46 14.51
N GLY A 97 -4.53 -8.39 13.20
CA GLY A 97 -4.35 -7.12 12.50
C GLY A 97 -5.63 -6.28 12.47
N GLN A 98 -6.78 -6.93 12.28
CA GLN A 98 -8.09 -6.27 12.32
C GLN A 98 -8.42 -5.72 13.71
N TRP A 99 -8.10 -6.47 14.77
CA TRP A 99 -8.28 -6.00 16.15
C TRP A 99 -7.35 -4.86 16.51
N LEU A 100 -6.09 -4.88 16.05
CA LEU A 100 -5.13 -3.79 16.25
C LEU A 100 -5.61 -2.50 15.58
N VAL A 101 -6.08 -2.60 14.33
CA VAL A 101 -6.70 -1.47 13.61
C VAL A 101 -7.91 -0.93 14.38
N ALA A 102 -8.78 -1.81 14.89
CA ALA A 102 -9.95 -1.40 15.65
C ALA A 102 -9.62 -0.75 17.01
N ARG A 103 -8.53 -1.19 17.65
CA ARG A 103 -8.01 -0.60 18.88
C ARG A 103 -7.53 0.83 18.64
N GLU A 104 -6.64 1.02 17.67
CA GLU A 104 -6.06 2.33 17.37
C GLU A 104 -7.11 3.32 16.88
N TYR A 105 -8.04 2.85 16.05
CA TYR A 105 -9.17 3.63 15.60
C TYR A 105 -10.05 4.12 16.76
N ARG A 106 -10.38 3.23 17.73
CA ARG A 106 -11.20 3.61 18.91
C ARG A 106 -10.46 4.53 19.86
N HIS A 107 -9.19 4.25 20.14
CA HIS A 107 -8.36 5.12 20.99
C HIS A 107 -8.24 6.53 20.40
N ALA A 108 -8.11 6.66 19.09
CA ALA A 108 -8.14 7.96 18.41
C ALA A 108 -9.50 8.66 18.54
N GLN A 109 -10.61 7.92 18.38
CA GLN A 109 -11.96 8.48 18.58
C GLN A 109 -12.18 8.97 20.01
N GLU A 110 -11.79 8.20 21.01
CA GLU A 110 -11.91 8.55 22.43
C GLU A 110 -11.12 9.83 22.76
N ARG A 111 -10.03 10.08 22.04
CA ARG A 111 -9.18 11.27 22.19
C ARG A 111 -9.57 12.43 21.28
N GLY A 112 -10.61 12.28 20.44
CA GLY A 112 -11.01 13.28 19.45
C GLY A 112 -9.98 13.53 18.34
N ALA A 113 -9.06 12.59 18.11
CA ALA A 113 -8.05 12.65 17.06
C ALA A 113 -8.56 12.01 15.75
N ASP A 114 -7.89 12.27 14.62
CA ASP A 114 -8.21 11.64 13.34
C ASP A 114 -7.91 10.12 13.39
N PRO A 115 -8.93 9.25 13.34
CA PRO A 115 -8.73 7.81 13.44
C PRO A 115 -7.99 7.20 12.26
N VAL A 116 -8.06 7.83 11.08
CA VAL A 116 -7.36 7.34 9.89
C VAL A 116 -5.87 7.60 10.04
N LEU A 117 -5.48 8.80 10.52
CA LEU A 117 -4.07 9.11 10.79
C LEU A 117 -3.49 8.25 11.91
N ALA A 118 -4.26 7.93 12.95
CA ALA A 118 -3.81 7.03 14.01
C ALA A 118 -3.52 5.62 13.47
N VAL A 119 -4.40 5.08 12.63
CA VAL A 119 -4.20 3.78 11.98
C VAL A 119 -3.01 3.83 11.01
N MET A 120 -2.84 4.91 10.25
CA MET A 120 -1.65 5.09 9.40
C MET A 120 -0.36 5.08 10.24
N GLY A 121 -0.32 5.83 11.34
CA GLY A 121 0.85 5.90 12.22
C GLY A 121 1.17 4.57 12.92
N ALA A 122 0.15 3.83 13.33
CA ALA A 122 0.33 2.54 13.99
C ALA A 122 0.71 1.42 13.01
N THR A 123 0.20 1.49 11.77
CA THR A 123 0.39 0.42 10.78
C THR A 123 1.53 0.67 9.79
N GLY A 124 1.95 1.92 9.64
CA GLY A 124 2.91 2.35 8.61
C GLY A 124 2.35 2.32 7.18
N HIS A 125 1.05 2.07 6.99
CA HIS A 125 0.45 1.98 5.65
C HIS A 125 -0.05 3.33 5.12
N SER A 126 -0.19 3.42 3.79
CA SER A 126 -0.81 4.55 3.11
C SER A 126 -2.26 4.77 3.55
N ARG A 127 -2.78 5.98 3.30
CA ARG A 127 -4.15 6.38 3.69
C ARG A 127 -5.21 5.43 3.10
N ARG A 128 -5.05 5.04 1.83
CA ARG A 128 -5.98 4.15 1.13
C ARG A 128 -6.00 2.76 1.74
N ARG A 129 -4.83 2.19 2.06
CA ARG A 129 -4.69 0.88 2.71
C ARG A 129 -5.21 0.89 4.15
N SER A 130 -4.93 1.95 4.90
CA SER A 130 -5.49 2.16 6.24
C SER A 130 -7.02 2.20 6.23
N LEU A 131 -7.63 2.88 5.26
CA LEU A 131 -9.09 2.90 5.10
C LEU A 131 -9.68 1.52 4.79
N ARG A 132 -8.99 0.69 3.99
CA ARG A 132 -9.40 -0.70 3.71
C ARG A 132 -9.31 -1.58 4.95
N LEU A 133 -8.23 -1.47 5.71
CA LEU A 133 -8.08 -2.18 7.00
C LEU A 133 -9.18 -1.79 7.99
N ILE A 134 -9.54 -0.51 8.06
CA ILE A 134 -10.67 -0.03 8.87
C ILE A 134 -11.99 -0.61 8.36
N GLY A 135 -12.16 -0.76 7.04
CA GLY A 135 -13.30 -1.45 6.43
C GLY A 135 -13.39 -2.92 6.86
N GLN A 136 -12.30 -3.68 6.70
CA GLN A 136 -12.24 -5.08 7.13
C GLN A 136 -12.50 -5.25 8.63
N ALA A 137 -11.96 -4.37 9.47
CA ALA A 137 -12.23 -4.37 10.90
C ALA A 137 -13.70 -4.06 11.23
N ARG A 138 -14.40 -3.27 10.42
CA ARG A 138 -15.86 -3.07 10.54
C ARG A 138 -16.63 -4.31 10.11
N ASP A 139 -16.27 -4.91 8.98
CA ASP A 139 -16.94 -6.10 8.44
C ASP A 139 -16.80 -7.29 9.40
N ALA A 140 -15.66 -7.40 10.09
CA ALA A 140 -15.42 -8.36 11.15
C ALA A 140 -16.08 -8.00 12.51
N GLY A 141 -16.80 -6.88 12.60
CA GLY A 141 -17.55 -6.49 13.78
C GLY A 141 -16.74 -5.81 14.90
N PHE A 142 -15.46 -5.48 14.67
CA PHE A 142 -14.62 -4.82 15.68
C PHE A 142 -14.86 -3.31 15.79
N LEU A 143 -15.53 -2.71 14.81
CA LEU A 143 -15.81 -1.27 14.76
C LEU A 143 -17.31 -1.01 14.52
N PRO A 144 -17.86 0.08 15.09
CA PRO A 144 -19.25 0.42 14.87
C PRO A 144 -19.53 0.67 13.38
N PRO A 145 -20.69 0.22 12.86
CA PRO A 145 -21.08 0.50 11.49
C PRO A 145 -21.16 2.00 11.26
N ARG A 146 -20.88 2.45 10.02
CA ARG A 146 -21.06 3.85 9.66
C ARG A 146 -22.51 4.21 9.97
N ARG A 147 -22.73 5.13 10.92
CA ARG A 147 -24.06 5.71 11.12
C ARG A 147 -24.50 6.28 9.78
N ALA A 148 -25.45 5.63 9.13
CA ALA A 148 -26.13 6.20 7.98
C ALA A 148 -26.71 7.54 8.46
N ARG A 149 -26.26 8.64 7.87
CA ARG A 149 -26.89 9.94 8.07
C ARG A 149 -28.35 9.78 7.67
N ARG A 150 -29.25 9.88 8.67
CA ARG A 150 -30.65 10.23 8.45
C ARG A 150 -30.74 11.73 8.22
#